data_AF-A0A285B050-F1
#
_entry.id   AF-A0A285B050-F1
#
_cell.length_a   1.000
_cell.length_b   1.000
_cell.length_c   1.000
_cell.angle_alpha   90.00
_cell.angle_beta   90.00
_cell.angle_gamma   90.00
#
_symmetry.space_group_name_H-M   'P 1'
#
loop_
_entity.id
_entity.type
_entity.pdbx_description
1 polymer ?
#
loop_
_entity_poly.entity_id
_entity_poly.type
_entity_poly.pdbx_seq_one_letter_code
_entity_poly.pdbx_strand_id
1 'polypeptide(L)'
;MTITQQAVNELIKSLESAGELSIKETKVMALAKAYLDVAAENVAMKRVPETDSVAMLLALNSFRSELLPDVGLQKAFESLMYHRMTPATDAYLAGIKADAITASLDACSDYLETDCVMDRLDISYEEAEKRTSGAMEFHDSIVAFAQQLREGADK
;
A
#
# COMPACT_ATOMS: atom_id res chain seq x y z
N MET A 1 29.32 25.58 3.68
CA MET A 1 29.44 25.07 5.07
C MET A 1 30.36 23.86 5.02
N THR A 2 31.49 23.86 5.74
CA THR A 2 32.50 22.80 5.64
C THR A 2 32.50 22.00 6.94
N ILE A 3 32.24 20.69 6.83
CA ILE A 3 32.22 19.78 7.98
C ILE A 3 33.66 19.32 8.24
N THR A 4 34.10 19.29 9.51
CA THR A 4 35.47 18.86 9.87
C THR A 4 35.57 17.34 9.91
N GLN A 5 36.77 16.80 9.64
CA GLN A 5 37.01 15.35 9.71
C GLN A 5 36.67 14.75 11.09
N GLN A 6 36.86 15.53 12.16
CA GLN A 6 36.53 15.12 13.51
C GLN A 6 35.01 14.97 13.72
N ALA A 7 34.22 15.92 13.20
CA ALA A 7 32.76 15.83 13.23
C ALA A 7 32.24 14.63 12.41
N VAL A 8 32.89 14.30 11.29
CA VAL A 8 32.56 13.10 10.50
C VAL A 8 32.84 11.83 11.31
N ASN A 9 33.98 11.74 11.98
CA ASN A 9 34.36 10.55 12.76
C ASN A 9 33.45 10.36 13.99
N GLU A 10 33.03 11.44 14.65
CA GLU A 10 32.06 11.38 15.75
C GLU A 10 30.67 10.95 15.26
N LEU A 11 30.25 11.42 14.09
CA LEU A 11 29.00 11.02 13.46
C LEU A 11 28.99 9.52 13.10
N ILE A 12 30.07 9.02 12.50
CA ILE A 12 30.23 7.58 12.17
C ILE A 12 30.13 6.75 13.44
N LYS A 13 30.88 7.12 14.49
CA LYS A 13 30.84 6.39 15.77
C LYS A 13 29.45 6.40 16.41
N SER A 14 28.74 7.54 16.34
CA SER A 14 27.37 7.64 16.83
C SER A 14 26.44 6.69 16.08
N LEU A 15 26.49 6.69 14.75
CA LEU A 15 25.67 5.84 13.89
C LEU A 15 25.97 4.34 14.09
N GLU A 16 27.25 3.97 14.21
CA GLU A 16 27.67 2.58 14.47
C GLU A 16 27.26 2.10 15.87
N SER A 17 27.27 2.99 16.88
CA SER A 17 26.86 2.66 18.25
C SER A 17 25.35 2.63 18.47
N ALA A 18 24.57 3.30 17.61
CA ALA A 18 23.12 3.38 17.73
C ALA A 18 22.44 2.02 17.47
N GLY A 19 23.11 1.11 16.75
CA GLY A 19 22.56 -0.20 16.41
C GLY A 19 21.30 -0.13 15.54
N GLU A 20 21.08 1.01 14.89
CA GLU A 20 19.93 1.24 14.03
C GLU A 20 20.10 0.49 12.70
N LEU A 21 19.05 -0.22 12.29
CA LEU A 21 19.01 -0.88 10.98
C LEU A 21 19.24 0.17 9.89
N SER A 22 20.12 -0.15 8.94
CA SER A 22 20.27 0.67 7.75
C SER A 22 18.94 0.76 6.99
N ILE A 23 18.82 1.79 6.14
CA ILE A 23 17.65 1.96 5.25
C ILE A 23 17.40 0.68 4.43
N LYS A 24 18.47 0.02 3.98
CA LYS A 24 18.36 -1.24 3.23
C LYS A 24 17.83 -2.38 4.09
N GLU A 25 18.35 -2.56 5.30
CA GLU A 25 17.90 -3.65 6.17
C GLU A 25 16.46 -3.46 6.63
N THR A 26 16.06 -2.22 6.93
CA THR A 26 14.66 -1.87 7.23
C THR A 26 13.73 -2.25 6.08
N LYS A 27 14.11 -1.92 4.83
CA LYS A 27 13.34 -2.30 3.63
C LYS A 27 13.26 -3.81 3.43
N VAL A 28 14.37 -4.53 3.63
CA VAL A 28 14.41 -6.00 3.50
C VAL A 28 13.52 -6.67 4.55
N MET A 29 13.55 -6.18 5.80
CA MET A 29 12.72 -6.72 6.88
C MET A 29 11.22 -6.48 6.63
N ALA A 30 10.85 -5.29 6.15
CA ALA A 30 9.46 -4.99 5.76
C ALA A 30 8.98 -5.92 4.64
N LEU A 31 9.81 -6.15 3.62
CA LEU A 31 9.50 -7.07 2.53
C LEU A 31 9.36 -8.53 3.02
N ALA A 32 10.27 -8.97 3.90
CA ALA A 32 10.23 -10.32 4.46
C ALA A 32 8.95 -10.56 5.27
N LYS A 33 8.49 -9.56 6.02
CA LYS A 33 7.22 -9.64 6.75
C LYS A 33 6.03 -9.78 5.80
N ALA A 34 5.95 -8.92 4.78
CA ALA A 34 4.87 -9.00 3.78
C ALA A 34 4.85 -10.36 3.05
N TYR A 35 6.04 -10.92 2.73
CA TYR A 35 6.13 -12.24 2.13
C TYR A 35 5.63 -13.36 3.05
N LEU A 36 5.92 -13.28 4.35
CA LEU A 36 5.45 -14.26 5.34
C LEU A 36 3.92 -14.24 5.45
N ASP A 37 3.31 -13.05 5.47
CA ASP A 37 1.87 -12.88 5.55
C ASP A 37 1.18 -13.45 4.29
N VAL A 38 1.65 -13.10 3.10
CA VAL A 38 1.15 -13.65 1.83
C VAL A 38 1.37 -15.17 1.73
N ALA A 39 2.48 -15.70 2.24
CA ALA A 39 2.71 -17.14 2.27
C ALA A 39 1.71 -17.86 3.20
N ALA A 40 1.38 -17.27 4.35
CA ALA A 40 0.38 -17.82 5.27
C ALA A 40 -1.02 -17.87 4.62
N GLU A 41 -1.43 -16.82 3.92
CA GLU A 41 -2.68 -16.80 3.15
C GLU A 41 -2.71 -17.87 2.06
N ASN A 42 -1.62 -18.01 1.30
CA ASN A 42 -1.52 -19.02 0.26
C ASN A 42 -1.64 -20.45 0.81
N VAL A 43 -1.10 -20.72 2.01
CA VAL A 43 -1.27 -22.01 2.69
C VAL A 43 -2.72 -22.20 3.13
N ALA A 44 -3.37 -21.18 3.69
CA ALA A 44 -4.78 -21.23 4.07
C ALA A 44 -5.70 -21.45 2.85
N MET A 45 -5.42 -20.80 1.72
CA MET A 45 -6.12 -20.96 0.45
C MET A 45 -5.94 -22.36 -0.14
N LYS A 46 -4.75 -22.95 -0.04
CA LYS A 46 -4.50 -24.32 -0.55
C LYS A 46 -5.05 -25.42 0.34
N ARG A 47 -5.39 -25.12 1.61
CA ARG A 47 -6.08 -26.09 2.47
C ARG A 47 -7.47 -26.39 1.91
N VAL A 48 -7.58 -27.56 1.30
CA VAL A 48 -8.85 -28.28 1.14
C VAL A 48 -8.71 -29.51 2.04
N PRO A 49 -9.09 -29.43 3.33
CA PRO A 49 -9.02 -30.61 4.18
C PRO A 49 -10.02 -31.66 3.67
N GLU A 50 -9.59 -32.92 3.58
CA GLU A 50 -10.39 -34.03 3.07
C GLU A 50 -11.67 -34.29 3.90
N THR A 51 -11.75 -33.80 5.16
CA THR A 51 -12.91 -34.03 6.03
C THR A 51 -13.31 -32.89 6.98
N ASP A 52 -12.46 -31.90 7.27
CA ASP A 52 -12.69 -30.94 8.37
C ASP A 52 -12.36 -29.48 8.00
N SER A 53 -12.97 -29.01 6.93
CA SER A 53 -12.94 -27.58 6.62
C SER A 53 -13.90 -26.91 7.58
N VAL A 54 -13.38 -26.22 8.61
CA VAL A 54 -14.19 -25.36 9.51
C VAL A 54 -15.09 -24.43 8.67
N ALA A 55 -14.57 -23.91 7.55
CA ALA A 55 -15.36 -23.12 6.60
C ALA A 55 -16.52 -23.91 5.96
N MET A 56 -16.31 -25.18 5.58
CA MET A 56 -17.38 -26.03 5.00
C MET A 56 -18.43 -26.41 6.05
N LEU A 57 -18.01 -26.69 7.29
CA LEU A 57 -18.94 -26.96 8.39
C LEU A 57 -19.79 -25.73 8.72
N LEU A 58 -19.17 -24.54 8.79
CA LEU A 58 -19.89 -23.28 9.01
C LEU A 58 -20.84 -22.98 7.84
N ALA A 59 -20.42 -23.21 6.60
CA ALA A 59 -21.27 -23.02 5.43
C ALA A 59 -22.48 -23.97 5.41
N LEU A 60 -22.28 -25.25 5.74
CA LEU A 60 -23.36 -26.22 5.88
C LEU A 60 -24.33 -25.85 7.01
N ASN A 61 -23.83 -25.32 8.13
CA ASN A 61 -24.66 -24.83 9.21
C ASN A 61 -25.48 -23.59 8.80
N SER A 62 -24.86 -22.64 8.10
CA SER A 62 -25.53 -21.49 7.49
C SER A 62 -26.63 -21.93 6.51
N PHE A 63 -26.36 -22.92 5.66
CA PHE A 63 -27.35 -23.48 4.75
C PHE A 63 -28.56 -24.07 5.49
N ARG A 64 -28.30 -24.92 6.50
CA ARG A 64 -29.34 -25.62 7.27
C ARG A 64 -30.16 -24.71 8.18
N SER A 65 -29.68 -23.51 8.45
CA SER A 65 -30.38 -22.51 9.27
C SER A 65 -31.49 -21.79 8.51
N GLU A 66 -31.57 -21.97 7.18
CA GLU A 66 -32.56 -21.32 6.32
C GLU A 66 -33.66 -22.28 5.87
N LEU A 67 -34.88 -21.76 5.79
CA LEU A 67 -36.06 -22.49 5.32
C LEU A 67 -36.10 -22.59 3.78
N LEU A 68 -35.61 -21.55 3.11
CA LEU A 68 -35.59 -21.45 1.65
C LEU A 68 -34.22 -21.90 1.12
N PRO A 69 -34.17 -22.91 0.22
CA PRO A 69 -32.90 -23.48 -0.25
C PRO A 69 -31.96 -22.49 -0.95
N ASP A 70 -32.50 -21.51 -1.67
CA ASP A 70 -31.75 -20.44 -2.35
C ASP A 70 -31.09 -19.48 -1.35
N VAL A 71 -31.82 -19.06 -0.32
CA VAL A 71 -31.29 -18.22 0.77
C VAL A 71 -30.22 -18.98 1.56
N GLY A 72 -30.46 -20.27 1.84
CA GLY A 72 -29.47 -21.14 2.48
C GLY A 72 -28.18 -21.25 1.67
N LEU A 73 -28.29 -21.42 0.35
CA LEU A 73 -27.13 -21.51 -0.53
C LEU A 73 -26.34 -20.21 -0.57
N GLN A 74 -27.03 -19.07 -0.62
CA GLN A 74 -26.39 -17.76 -0.57
C GLN A 74 -25.59 -17.57 0.72
N LYS A 75 -26.18 -17.84 1.89
CA LYS A 75 -25.48 -17.69 3.17
C LYS A 75 -24.31 -18.66 3.34
N ALA A 76 -24.45 -19.88 2.82
CA ALA A 76 -23.35 -20.84 2.81
C ALA A 76 -22.18 -20.34 1.96
N PHE A 77 -22.47 -19.77 0.79
CA PHE A 77 -21.47 -19.18 -0.08
C PHE A 77 -20.78 -17.97 0.56
N GLU A 78 -21.54 -17.06 1.17
CA GLU A 78 -20.99 -15.91 1.93
C GLU A 78 -20.04 -16.37 3.05
N SER A 79 -20.44 -17.40 3.80
CA SER A 79 -19.61 -17.98 4.86
C SER A 79 -18.32 -18.60 4.33
N LEU A 80 -18.38 -19.31 3.19
CA LEU A 80 -17.18 -19.83 2.52
C LEU A 80 -16.25 -18.71 2.07
N MET A 81 -16.78 -17.66 1.46
CA MET A 81 -16.00 -16.55 0.94
C MET A 81 -15.33 -15.73 2.05
N TYR A 82 -16.02 -15.52 3.17
CA TYR A 82 -15.43 -14.85 4.35
C TYR A 82 -14.16 -15.57 4.85
N HIS A 83 -14.18 -16.90 4.88
CA HIS A 83 -13.01 -17.71 5.30
C HIS A 83 -11.94 -17.86 4.21
N ARG A 84 -12.18 -17.28 3.02
CA ARG A 84 -11.29 -17.31 1.86
C ARG A 84 -10.81 -15.91 1.46
N MET A 85 -11.05 -14.90 2.31
CA MET A 85 -10.49 -13.57 2.12
C MET A 85 -8.97 -13.60 2.17
N THR A 86 -8.35 -12.66 1.46
CA THR A 86 -6.89 -12.53 1.34
C THR A 86 -6.45 -11.12 1.71
N PRO A 87 -6.69 -10.66 2.97
CA PRO A 87 -6.40 -9.30 3.41
C PRO A 87 -4.95 -8.85 3.17
N ALA A 88 -3.94 -9.71 3.36
CA ALA A 88 -2.55 -9.39 3.07
C ALA A 88 -2.30 -9.21 1.57
N THR A 89 -2.93 -10.03 0.71
CA THR A 89 -2.90 -9.85 -0.74
C THR A 89 -3.61 -8.56 -1.16
N ASP A 90 -4.74 -8.23 -0.55
CA ASP A 90 -5.51 -7.01 -0.82
C ASP A 90 -4.71 -5.76 -0.41
N ALA A 91 -4.07 -5.78 0.78
CA ALA A 91 -3.17 -4.74 1.24
C ALA A 91 -1.94 -4.58 0.35
N TYR A 92 -1.35 -5.68 -0.11
CA TYR A 92 -0.25 -5.64 -1.07
C TYR A 92 -0.67 -4.98 -2.39
N LEU A 93 -1.83 -5.34 -2.93
CA LEU A 93 -2.36 -4.74 -4.15
C LEU A 93 -2.67 -3.24 -3.97
N ALA A 94 -3.22 -2.84 -2.82
CA ALA A 94 -3.46 -1.44 -2.50
C ALA A 94 -2.15 -0.64 -2.41
N GLY A 95 -1.11 -1.23 -1.80
CA GLY A 95 0.24 -0.68 -1.78
C GLY A 95 0.82 -0.46 -3.18
N ILE A 96 0.71 -1.46 -4.08
CA ILE A 96 1.13 -1.33 -5.48
C ILE A 96 0.38 -0.20 -6.19
N LYS A 97 -0.94 -0.10 -6.00
CA LYS A 97 -1.75 0.97 -6.61
C LYS A 97 -1.28 2.35 -6.13
N ALA A 98 -1.02 2.49 -4.83
CA ALA A 98 -0.49 3.72 -4.26
C ALA A 98 0.92 4.05 -4.80
N ASP A 99 1.81 3.06 -4.86
CA ASP A 99 3.16 3.20 -5.43
C ASP A 99 3.11 3.66 -6.89
N ALA A 100 2.21 3.09 -7.69
CA ALA A 100 2.03 3.47 -9.09
C ALA A 100 1.55 4.92 -9.26
N ILE A 101 0.67 5.38 -8.37
CA ILE A 101 0.22 6.78 -8.34
C ILE A 101 1.40 7.70 -8.00
N THR A 102 2.12 7.41 -6.91
CA THR A 102 3.29 8.21 -6.50
C THR A 102 4.34 8.28 -7.62
N ALA A 103 4.69 7.14 -8.23
CA ALA A 103 5.66 7.12 -9.34
C ALA A 103 5.19 7.94 -10.55
N SER A 104 3.88 7.98 -10.83
CA SER A 104 3.31 8.78 -11.91
C SER A 104 3.35 10.29 -11.61
N LEU A 105 3.14 10.68 -10.35
CA LEU A 105 3.28 12.07 -9.91
C LEU A 105 4.75 12.52 -9.96
N ASP A 106 5.66 11.68 -9.47
CA ASP A 106 7.10 11.95 -9.52
C ASP A 106 7.61 12.13 -10.96
N ALA A 107 7.13 11.31 -11.90
CA ALA A 107 7.46 11.44 -13.31
C ALA A 107 6.91 12.73 -13.97
N CYS A 108 5.93 13.36 -13.33
CA CYS A 108 5.29 14.60 -13.79
C CYS A 108 5.72 15.83 -12.97
N SER A 109 6.78 15.75 -12.15
CA SER A 109 7.17 16.84 -11.24
C SER A 109 7.41 18.18 -11.96
N ASP A 110 7.95 18.16 -13.18
CA ASP A 110 8.23 19.35 -13.98
C ASP A 110 6.97 20.19 -14.28
N TYR A 111 5.77 19.59 -14.21
CA TYR A 111 4.51 20.32 -14.41
C TYR A 111 4.10 21.14 -13.17
N LEU A 112 4.77 20.95 -12.04
CA LEU A 112 4.58 21.71 -10.81
C LEU A 112 5.61 22.83 -10.66
N GLU A 113 6.70 22.79 -11.43
CA GLU A 113 7.73 23.82 -11.41
C GLU A 113 7.35 25.01 -12.29
N THR A 114 7.20 26.19 -11.67
CA THR A 114 6.75 27.41 -12.36
C THR A 114 7.67 27.77 -13.52
N ASP A 115 8.99 27.67 -13.34
CA ASP A 115 9.97 27.94 -14.40
C ASP A 115 9.82 26.98 -15.58
N CYS A 116 9.70 25.67 -15.32
CA CYS A 116 9.47 24.68 -16.36
C CYS A 116 8.17 24.90 -17.12
N VAL A 117 7.10 25.28 -16.43
CA VAL A 117 5.79 25.55 -17.05
C VAL A 117 5.82 26.83 -17.87
N MET A 118 6.49 27.89 -17.37
CA MET A 118 6.68 29.15 -18.07
C MET A 118 7.41 28.92 -19.40
N ASP A 119 8.56 28.24 -19.36
CA ASP A 119 9.38 27.95 -20.55
C ASP A 119 8.67 27.01 -21.53
N ARG A 120 7.96 25.99 -21.02
CA ARG A 120 7.26 24.99 -21.85
C ARG A 120 6.07 25.57 -22.60
N LEU A 121 5.34 26.48 -21.98
CA LEU A 121 4.11 27.05 -22.54
C LEU A 121 4.32 28.43 -23.19
N ASP A 122 5.52 29.01 -23.08
CA ASP A 122 5.85 30.36 -23.56
C ASP A 122 4.86 31.43 -23.02
N ILE A 123 4.65 31.40 -21.70
CA ILE A 123 3.75 32.30 -20.98
C ILE A 123 4.51 33.17 -19.97
N SER A 124 3.83 34.16 -19.38
CA SER A 124 4.45 34.95 -18.31
C SER A 124 4.58 34.14 -17.01
N TYR A 125 5.54 34.53 -16.17
CA TYR A 125 5.74 33.90 -14.85
C TYR A 125 4.47 33.93 -13.99
N GLU A 126 3.76 35.07 -13.95
CA GLU A 126 2.51 35.21 -13.16
C GLU A 126 1.41 34.24 -13.63
N GLU A 127 1.34 33.99 -14.93
CA GLU A 127 0.36 33.09 -15.55
C GLU A 127 0.77 31.62 -15.39
N ALA A 128 2.08 31.33 -15.33
CA ALA A 128 2.62 30.03 -14.95
C ALA A 128 2.38 29.72 -13.46
N GLU A 129 2.61 30.70 -12.58
CA GLU A 129 2.44 30.57 -11.13
C GLU A 129 0.98 30.23 -10.76
N LYS A 130 0.00 30.89 -11.38
CA LYS A 130 -1.42 30.56 -11.18
C LYS A 130 -1.75 29.12 -11.59
N ARG A 131 -1.12 28.61 -12.67
CA ARG A 131 -1.31 27.22 -13.12
C ARG A 131 -0.65 26.22 -12.18
N THR A 132 0.59 26.46 -11.77
CA THR A 132 1.32 25.55 -10.88
C THR A 132 0.68 25.51 -9.50
N SER A 133 0.13 26.62 -9.00
CA SER A 133 -0.60 26.63 -7.73
C SER A 133 -1.81 25.69 -7.74
N GLY A 134 -2.62 25.70 -8.80
CA GLY A 134 -3.75 24.75 -8.92
C GLY A 134 -3.29 23.30 -9.18
N ALA A 135 -2.18 23.11 -9.89
CA ALA A 135 -1.60 21.79 -10.11
C ALA A 135 -1.04 21.18 -8.82
N MET A 136 -0.46 22.00 -7.93
CA MET A 136 0.01 21.57 -6.60
C MET A 136 -1.15 21.12 -5.72
N GLU A 137 -2.26 21.85 -5.68
CA GLU A 137 -3.46 21.42 -4.92
C GLU A 137 -3.99 20.07 -5.42
N PHE A 138 -4.02 19.87 -6.74
CA PHE A 138 -4.39 18.58 -7.33
C PHE A 138 -3.39 17.49 -6.95
N HIS A 139 -2.09 17.75 -7.10
CA HIS A 139 -1.02 16.82 -6.72
C HIS A 139 -1.18 16.36 -5.26
N ASP A 140 -1.36 17.29 -4.33
CA ASP A 140 -1.48 16.99 -2.89
C ASP A 140 -2.73 16.16 -2.59
N SER A 141 -3.85 16.44 -3.27
CA SER A 141 -5.07 15.63 -3.18
C SER A 141 -4.83 14.19 -3.67
N ILE A 142 -4.09 14.00 -4.75
CA ILE A 142 -3.74 12.67 -5.28
C ILE A 142 -2.75 11.94 -4.37
N VAL A 143 -1.78 12.63 -3.77
CA VAL A 143 -0.88 12.07 -2.75
C VAL A 143 -1.68 11.58 -1.55
N ALA A 144 -2.61 12.40 -1.05
CA ALA A 144 -3.49 12.02 0.05
C ALA A 144 -4.35 10.79 -0.30
N PHE A 145 -4.88 10.72 -1.53
CA PHE A 145 -5.62 9.56 -2.01
C PHE A 145 -4.75 8.29 -2.07
N ALA A 146 -3.51 8.38 -2.55
CA ALA A 146 -2.58 7.26 -2.56
C ALA A 146 -2.29 6.76 -1.12
N GLN A 147 -2.16 7.68 -0.16
CA GLN A 147 -1.97 7.32 1.25
C GLN A 147 -3.21 6.61 1.82
N GLN A 148 -4.41 7.09 1.51
CA GLN A 148 -5.66 6.44 1.91
C GLN A 148 -5.79 5.02 1.35
N LEU A 149 -5.32 4.76 0.12
CA LEU A 149 -5.30 3.41 -0.43
C LEU A 149 -4.41 2.48 0.41
N ARG A 150 -3.26 2.95 0.91
CA ARG A 150 -2.38 2.13 1.76
C ARG A 150 -3.00 1.80 3.12
N GLU A 151 -3.72 2.75 3.71
CA GLU A 151 -4.31 2.63 5.05
C GLU A 151 -5.69 1.93 5.04
N GLY A 152 -6.40 2.01 3.92
CA GLY A 152 -7.78 1.51 3.77
C GLY A 152 -7.89 0.03 3.42
N ALA A 153 -6.78 -0.70 3.23
CA ALA A 153 -6.83 -2.13 2.93
C ALA A 153 -7.28 -3.01 4.11
N ASP A 154 -7.37 -2.44 5.31
CA ASP A 154 -7.73 -3.14 6.56
C ASP A 154 -9.16 -2.83 7.07
N LYS A 155 -10.06 -2.26 6.25
CA LYS A 155 -11.45 -1.94 6.64
C LYS A 155 -12.51 -2.76 5.93
#